data_AF-A0A7S1AG97-F1
#
_entry.id   AF-A0A7S1AG97-F1
#
_cell.length_a   1.000
_cell.length_b   1.000
_cell.length_c   1.000
_cell.angle_alpha   90.00
_cell.angle_beta   90.00
_cell.angle_gamma   90.00
#
_symmetry.space_group_name_H-M   'P 1'
#
loop_
_entity.id
_entity.type
_entity.pdbx_description
1 polymer ?
#
loop_
_entity_poly.entity_id
_entity_poly.type
_entity_poly.pdbx_seq_one_letter_code
_entity_poly.pdbx_strand_id
1 'polypeptide(L)'
;MFARVAVASVATCFIACSSERFLHSTDAAVSAWAALADSLACGSGLLEVDFQAIEEVLVPMWNTMPKDGQGQIELRSLRYLADRFFKFSANVRLRGFEGNAPVEGSAWDTVELDRRVPGFADIALKGGRFTFNHTVTYVAALQQFIWEASFSVLERVMLEKGVAVDGVMRHDVFVSLLFSHLLHWIGGDTFDGECFRASGAQNDLCFEIPHMDELENLVRAQVAGLEFRRQEVGRDPISVWDRTFSRSDAQAIARSIVNEFAWFYDTDCSTMRDALEGMDFTGAGRVPLSRFYASHDYFGETEGYLDHLGVLDYDSSREPQVIIPNYIQAASNCIVATQEYHVCCPNPCEHLFREIEVGLGVAEATEADILAVVGNVMDATTLGDKPPEVEGLLRSRLAEVAAAHGGKVRIHGRLFSQWMHYVFPRDCPFPHKSGSVSATSLLEFAGVVEADQDERAAQSVVTDLGNVSESVWMSQWDEEEELLAGYTQTHALSLPVLVLSTLVFVSIRLGLYVRGASKAESTTGGWTGAKTHCV
;
A
#
# COMPACT_ATOMS: atom_id res chain seq x y z
N MET A 1 -5.54 -29.05 35.48
CA MET A 1 -5.16 -30.31 34.80
C MET A 1 -6.39 -30.74 34.02
N PHE A 2 -6.54 -30.54 32.72
CA PHE A 2 -5.60 -30.60 31.61
C PHE A 2 -5.84 -29.44 30.64
N ALA A 3 -4.76 -28.77 30.25
CA ALA A 3 -4.67 -27.90 29.10
C ALA A 3 -3.97 -28.67 27.98
N ARG A 4 -4.19 -28.25 26.73
CA ARG A 4 -3.51 -28.68 25.48
C ARG A 4 -4.00 -29.96 24.81
N VAL A 5 -5.07 -29.87 24.01
CA VAL A 5 -5.20 -30.61 22.73
C VAL A 5 -6.21 -29.85 21.85
N ALA A 6 -5.76 -28.99 20.93
CA ALA A 6 -6.53 -28.56 19.73
C ALA A 6 -5.71 -27.63 18.79
N VAL A 7 -4.39 -27.84 18.62
CA VAL A 7 -3.59 -27.10 17.61
C VAL A 7 -2.87 -28.07 16.65
N ALA A 8 -3.12 -29.39 16.76
CA ALA A 8 -2.33 -30.41 16.07
C ALA A 8 -2.79 -30.75 14.64
N SER A 9 -4.02 -30.42 14.24
CA SER A 9 -4.58 -30.92 12.96
C SER A 9 -4.14 -30.11 11.74
N VAL A 10 -3.80 -28.84 11.91
CA VAL A 10 -3.26 -28.00 10.82
C VAL A 10 -1.76 -28.31 10.64
N ALA A 11 -1.02 -28.46 11.74
CA ALA A 11 0.41 -28.82 11.73
C ALA A 11 0.74 -30.21 11.15
N THR A 12 -0.17 -31.19 11.26
CA THR A 12 0.12 -32.58 10.84
C THR A 12 0.05 -32.81 9.34
N CYS A 13 -0.75 -32.04 8.60
CA CYS A 13 -0.75 -32.11 7.13
C CYS A 13 0.51 -31.47 6.52
N PHE A 14 1.03 -30.41 7.15
CA PHE A 14 2.24 -29.70 6.69
C PHE A 14 3.52 -30.55 6.79
N ILE A 15 3.62 -31.46 7.78
CA ILE A 15 4.77 -32.36 7.94
C ILE A 15 4.79 -33.45 6.86
N ALA A 16 3.63 -33.90 6.38
CA ALA A 16 3.56 -35.02 5.45
C ALA A 16 4.03 -34.66 4.03
N CYS A 17 3.63 -33.50 3.50
CA CYS A 17 3.96 -33.11 2.12
C CYS A 17 5.41 -32.62 1.97
N SER A 18 5.92 -31.91 2.98
CA SER A 18 7.34 -31.55 3.05
C SER A 18 8.23 -32.79 3.11
N SER A 19 7.81 -33.86 3.78
CA SER A 19 8.65 -35.06 3.94
C SER A 19 8.93 -35.83 2.64
N GLU A 20 7.98 -35.94 1.70
CA GLU A 20 8.20 -36.72 0.46
C GLU A 20 9.13 -36.04 -0.55
N ARG A 21 9.04 -34.70 -0.74
CA ARG A 21 10.01 -33.97 -1.57
C ARG A 21 11.34 -33.74 -0.87
N PHE A 22 11.32 -33.50 0.45
CA PHE A 22 12.54 -33.36 1.26
C PHE A 22 13.38 -34.65 1.28
N LEU A 23 12.74 -35.82 1.29
CA LEU A 23 13.44 -37.11 1.23
C LEU A 23 13.98 -37.47 -0.16
N HIS A 24 13.49 -36.82 -1.23
CA HIS A 24 13.94 -37.06 -2.61
C HIS A 24 14.88 -35.97 -3.16
N SER A 25 15.03 -34.84 -2.48
CA SER A 25 15.98 -33.78 -2.83
C SER A 25 17.40 -34.18 -2.45
N THR A 26 18.13 -34.75 -3.41
CA THR A 26 19.59 -34.87 -3.33
C THR A 26 20.21 -33.67 -4.04
N ASP A 27 20.94 -32.85 -3.27
CA ASP A 27 21.68 -31.62 -3.62
C ASP A 27 20.95 -30.26 -3.51
N ALA A 28 21.69 -29.32 -2.89
CA ALA A 28 21.43 -27.92 -2.55
C ALA A 28 20.56 -27.64 -1.30
N ALA A 29 21.07 -26.79 -0.40
CA ALA A 29 20.29 -26.20 0.68
C ALA A 29 19.10 -25.46 0.05
N VAL A 30 17.88 -25.95 0.30
CA VAL A 30 16.64 -25.32 -0.16
C VAL A 30 16.63 -23.89 0.37
N SER A 31 16.56 -22.90 -0.53
CA SER A 31 16.48 -21.50 -0.11
C SER A 31 15.18 -21.25 0.66
N ALA A 32 15.18 -20.30 1.59
CA ALA A 32 13.96 -19.96 2.35
C ALA A 32 12.77 -19.60 1.41
N TRP A 33 13.07 -18.97 0.27
CA TRP A 33 12.10 -18.67 -0.79
C TRP A 33 11.52 -19.92 -1.46
N ALA A 34 12.33 -20.93 -1.74
CA ALA A 34 11.85 -22.20 -2.28
C ALA A 34 10.97 -22.95 -1.27
N ALA A 35 11.37 -22.96 0.01
CA ALA A 35 10.56 -23.54 1.08
C ALA A 35 9.20 -22.83 1.23
N LEU A 36 9.19 -21.49 1.14
CA LEU A 36 7.96 -20.71 1.15
C LEU A 36 7.07 -21.07 -0.05
N ALA A 37 7.60 -21.02 -1.28
CA ALA A 37 6.87 -21.34 -2.50
C ALA A 37 6.29 -22.77 -2.49
N ASP A 38 7.09 -23.76 -2.07
CA ASP A 38 6.61 -25.14 -1.89
C ASP A 38 5.48 -25.21 -0.86
N SER A 39 5.57 -24.46 0.24
CA SER A 39 4.50 -24.42 1.25
C SER A 39 3.19 -23.86 0.69
N LEU A 40 3.26 -22.86 -0.20
CA LEU A 40 2.08 -22.26 -0.84
C LEU A 40 1.46 -23.24 -1.85
N ALA A 41 2.30 -23.92 -2.65
CA ALA A 41 1.86 -24.91 -3.63
C ALA A 41 1.24 -26.17 -3.01
N CYS A 42 1.53 -26.47 -1.74
CA CYS A 42 0.94 -27.59 -1.01
C CYS A 42 -0.44 -27.28 -0.41
N GLY A 43 -1.01 -26.10 -0.67
CA GLY A 43 -2.34 -25.72 -0.19
C GLY A 43 -3.44 -26.66 -0.68
N SER A 44 -4.45 -26.91 0.16
CA SER A 44 -5.73 -27.50 -0.31
C SER A 44 -6.36 -26.58 -1.38
N GLY A 45 -7.24 -27.06 -2.25
CA GLY A 45 -7.85 -26.24 -3.33
C GLY A 45 -8.46 -24.90 -2.89
N LEU A 46 -8.81 -24.74 -1.59
CA LEU A 46 -9.26 -23.48 -1.00
C LEU A 46 -8.17 -22.42 -0.83
N LEU A 47 -6.91 -22.82 -0.75
CA LEU A 47 -5.71 -21.98 -0.61
C LEU A 47 -4.82 -22.06 -1.87
N GLU A 48 -5.31 -22.68 -2.95
CA GLU A 48 -4.60 -22.72 -4.21
C GLU A 48 -4.44 -21.29 -4.74
N VAL A 49 -3.17 -20.91 -4.92
CA VAL A 49 -2.77 -19.59 -5.41
C VAL A 49 -2.54 -19.67 -6.92
N ASP A 50 -3.15 -18.72 -7.64
CA ASP A 50 -2.89 -18.54 -9.06
C ASP A 50 -1.66 -17.64 -9.26
N PHE A 51 -0.49 -18.28 -9.32
CA PHE A 51 0.77 -17.58 -9.55
C PHE A 51 0.80 -16.84 -10.90
N GLN A 52 0.11 -17.36 -11.91
CA GLN A 52 0.08 -16.74 -13.23
C GLN A 52 -0.71 -15.43 -13.20
N ALA A 53 -1.88 -15.42 -12.55
CA ALA A 53 -2.66 -14.20 -12.38
C ALA A 53 -1.88 -13.11 -11.61
N ILE A 54 -1.09 -13.52 -10.61
CA ILE A 54 -0.21 -12.61 -9.86
C ILE A 54 0.89 -12.03 -10.77
N GLU A 55 1.55 -12.88 -11.57
CA GLU A 55 2.58 -12.46 -12.52
C GLU A 55 2.05 -11.44 -13.53
N GLU A 56 0.89 -11.69 -14.13
CA GLU A 56 0.29 -10.82 -15.15
C GLU A 56 0.03 -9.40 -14.64
N VAL A 57 -0.34 -9.25 -13.38
CA VAL A 57 -0.54 -7.94 -12.74
C VAL A 57 0.80 -7.28 -12.39
N LEU A 58 1.78 -8.06 -11.91
CA LEU A 58 3.08 -7.52 -11.46
C LEU A 58 4.04 -7.15 -12.59
N VAL A 59 3.95 -7.79 -13.76
CA VAL A 59 4.93 -7.59 -14.86
C VAL A 59 5.12 -6.11 -15.25
N PRO A 60 4.07 -5.30 -15.50
CA PRO A 60 4.25 -3.89 -15.85
C PRO A 60 5.01 -3.12 -14.79
N MET A 61 4.58 -3.24 -13.53
CA MET A 61 5.22 -2.59 -12.39
C MET A 61 6.66 -3.06 -12.24
N TRP A 62 6.90 -4.37 -12.35
CA TRP A 62 8.23 -4.93 -12.24
C TRP A 62 9.17 -4.36 -13.28
N ASN A 63 8.73 -4.24 -14.55
CA ASN A 63 9.56 -3.71 -15.63
C ASN A 63 10.02 -2.28 -15.37
N THR A 64 9.14 -1.44 -14.81
CA THR A 64 9.43 -0.04 -14.47
C THR A 64 10.05 0.17 -13.09
N MET A 65 10.17 -0.86 -12.26
CA MET A 65 10.83 -0.69 -10.96
C MET A 65 12.35 -0.46 -11.11
N PRO A 66 12.94 0.46 -10.33
CA PRO A 66 14.39 0.60 -10.25
C PRO A 66 15.00 -0.68 -9.68
N LYS A 67 15.99 -1.23 -10.38
CA LYS A 67 16.69 -2.46 -10.02
C LYS A 67 18.18 -2.17 -9.87
N ASP A 68 18.86 -2.96 -9.05
CA ASP A 68 20.31 -2.91 -8.95
C ASP A 68 21.00 -3.51 -10.20
N GLY A 69 22.33 -3.52 -10.21
CA GLY A 69 23.12 -4.07 -11.32
C GLY A 69 22.91 -5.57 -11.59
N GLN A 70 22.22 -6.29 -10.71
CA GLN A 70 21.85 -7.70 -10.87
C GLN A 70 20.38 -7.87 -11.28
N GLY A 71 19.65 -6.77 -11.51
CA GLY A 71 18.22 -6.82 -11.83
C GLY A 71 17.35 -7.13 -10.61
N GLN A 72 17.82 -6.85 -9.40
CA GLN A 72 17.12 -7.15 -8.15
C GLN A 72 16.63 -5.87 -7.46
N ILE A 73 15.59 -6.01 -6.64
CA ILE A 73 15.02 -4.92 -5.83
C ILE A 73 15.30 -5.13 -4.33
N GLU A 74 15.09 -4.10 -3.53
CA GLU A 74 15.17 -4.15 -2.07
C GLU A 74 13.80 -4.26 -1.39
N LEU A 75 13.80 -4.36 -0.06
CA LEU A 75 12.60 -4.63 0.72
C LEU A 75 11.54 -3.52 0.60
N ARG A 76 11.97 -2.24 0.56
CA ARG A 76 11.04 -1.12 0.38
C ARG A 76 10.31 -1.22 -0.97
N SER A 77 11.06 -1.50 -2.03
CA SER A 77 10.53 -1.73 -3.38
C SER A 77 9.65 -2.98 -3.45
N LEU A 78 10.00 -4.05 -2.73
CA LEU A 78 9.19 -5.27 -2.64
C LEU A 78 7.84 -5.01 -1.98
N ARG A 79 7.83 -4.28 -0.85
CA ARG A 79 6.60 -3.88 -0.15
C ARG A 79 5.77 -2.92 -0.98
N TYR A 80 6.39 -1.95 -1.65
CA TYR A 80 5.72 -1.04 -2.57
C TYR A 80 4.97 -1.79 -3.68
N LEU A 81 5.63 -2.76 -4.33
CA LEU A 81 4.99 -3.59 -5.37
C LEU A 81 3.81 -4.41 -4.81
N ALA A 82 3.96 -4.98 -3.62
CA ALA A 82 2.88 -5.72 -2.97
C ALA A 82 1.69 -4.81 -2.63
N ASP A 83 1.92 -3.65 -2.03
CA ASP A 83 0.87 -2.68 -1.68
C ASP A 83 0.06 -2.27 -2.91
N ARG A 84 0.74 -1.90 -4.01
CA ARG A 84 0.05 -1.56 -5.25
C ARG A 84 -0.68 -2.73 -5.90
N PHE A 85 -0.13 -3.95 -5.82
CA PHE A 85 -0.81 -5.14 -6.30
C PHE A 85 -2.18 -5.30 -5.61
N PHE A 86 -2.23 -5.21 -4.28
CA PHE A 86 -3.47 -5.39 -3.54
C PHE A 86 -4.46 -4.23 -3.72
N LYS A 87 -3.96 -3.00 -3.84
CA LYS A 87 -4.79 -1.84 -4.21
C LYS A 87 -5.43 -2.03 -5.58
N PHE A 88 -4.67 -2.46 -6.57
CA PHE A 88 -5.17 -2.68 -7.93
C PHE A 88 -6.12 -3.88 -8.03
N SER A 89 -5.78 -5.01 -7.41
CA SER A 89 -6.52 -6.26 -7.61
C SER A 89 -7.78 -6.39 -6.76
N ALA A 90 -7.79 -5.77 -5.57
CA ALA A 90 -8.81 -6.01 -4.56
C ALA A 90 -9.19 -4.76 -3.73
N ASN A 91 -8.66 -3.57 -4.05
CA ASN A 91 -8.78 -2.36 -3.23
C ASN A 91 -8.43 -2.59 -1.75
N VAL A 92 -7.41 -3.43 -1.55
CA VAL A 92 -6.89 -3.77 -0.22
C VAL A 92 -5.62 -2.97 0.04
N ARG A 93 -5.58 -2.29 1.18
CA ARG A 93 -4.40 -1.60 1.70
C ARG A 93 -3.74 -2.44 2.78
N LEU A 94 -2.46 -2.74 2.63
CA LEU A 94 -1.72 -3.50 3.64
C LEU A 94 -1.22 -2.55 4.74
N ARG A 95 -1.51 -2.87 6.00
CA ARG A 95 -1.06 -2.05 7.14
C ARG A 95 0.45 -2.10 7.28
N GLY A 96 1.08 -0.95 7.44
CA GLY A 96 2.54 -0.82 7.57
C GLY A 96 3.31 -0.86 6.24
N PHE A 97 2.61 -0.92 5.11
CA PHE A 97 3.20 -0.86 3.77
C PHE A 97 3.00 0.51 3.12
N GLU A 98 2.38 1.46 3.84
CA GLU A 98 2.12 2.79 3.34
C GLU A 98 3.43 3.45 2.92
N GLY A 99 3.44 4.11 1.75
CA GLY A 99 4.62 4.84 1.27
C GLY A 99 5.17 5.83 2.30
N ASN A 100 4.29 6.32 3.17
CA ASN A 100 4.61 7.30 4.21
C ASN A 100 5.01 6.67 5.56
N ALA A 101 4.85 5.37 5.75
CA ALA A 101 5.25 4.71 6.98
C ALA A 101 6.78 4.50 7.00
N PRO A 102 7.46 4.73 8.15
CA PRO A 102 8.85 4.34 8.30
C PRO A 102 9.00 2.83 8.03
N VAL A 103 9.85 2.44 7.08
CA VAL A 103 10.12 1.03 6.73
C VAL A 103 10.63 0.23 7.94
N GLU A 104 11.20 0.92 8.94
CA GLU A 104 11.76 0.37 10.17
C GLU A 104 10.70 -0.07 11.20
N GLY A 105 9.41 0.16 10.96
CA GLY A 105 8.34 -0.46 11.73
C GLY A 105 8.31 -1.98 11.51
N SER A 106 8.12 -2.77 12.57
CA SER A 106 7.85 -4.20 12.43
C SER A 106 6.47 -4.37 11.79
N ALA A 107 6.42 -4.55 10.47
CA ALA A 107 5.18 -4.89 9.79
C ALA A 107 4.82 -6.37 10.04
N TRP A 108 3.52 -6.65 10.02
CA TRP A 108 2.95 -7.96 10.32
C TRP A 108 3.42 -9.06 9.35
N ASP A 109 3.77 -8.68 8.10
CA ASP A 109 4.35 -9.54 7.07
C ASP A 109 5.54 -10.36 7.57
N THR A 110 6.48 -9.72 8.28
CA THR A 110 7.68 -10.39 8.80
C THR A 110 7.32 -11.45 9.83
N VAL A 111 6.33 -11.18 10.68
CA VAL A 111 5.85 -12.09 11.72
C VAL A 111 5.14 -13.28 11.10
N GLU A 112 4.24 -13.05 10.14
CA GLU A 112 3.52 -14.13 9.47
C GLU A 112 4.44 -15.00 8.60
N LEU A 113 5.39 -14.39 7.89
CA LEU A 113 6.39 -15.12 7.13
C LEU A 113 7.28 -15.99 8.03
N ASP A 114 7.68 -15.49 9.20
CA ASP A 114 8.44 -16.26 10.20
C ASP A 114 7.62 -17.39 10.82
N ARG A 115 6.31 -17.20 11.02
CA ARG A 115 5.43 -18.28 11.47
C ARG A 115 5.31 -19.39 10.43
N ARG A 116 5.29 -19.02 9.14
CA ARG A 116 5.19 -19.96 8.02
C ARG A 116 6.51 -20.70 7.78
N VAL A 117 7.61 -19.96 7.71
CA VAL A 117 8.97 -20.47 7.52
C VAL A 117 9.84 -19.89 8.64
N PRO A 118 10.16 -20.67 9.69
CA PRO A 118 10.92 -20.18 10.84
C PRO A 118 12.22 -19.46 10.47
N GLY A 119 12.34 -18.19 10.85
CA GLY A 119 13.53 -17.36 10.60
C GLY A 119 13.61 -16.76 9.19
N PHE A 120 12.55 -16.83 8.40
CA PHE A 120 12.47 -16.26 7.06
C PHE A 120 12.82 -14.77 7.03
N ALA A 121 12.32 -13.96 7.97
CA ALA A 121 12.57 -12.53 7.99
C ALA A 121 14.07 -12.21 8.11
N ASP A 122 14.77 -12.90 9.02
CA ASP A 122 16.22 -12.71 9.22
C ASP A 122 17.06 -13.29 8.07
N ILE A 123 16.63 -14.41 7.47
CA ILE A 123 17.40 -15.13 6.44
C ILE A 123 17.16 -14.55 5.05
N ALA A 124 15.92 -14.17 4.75
CA ALA A 124 15.47 -13.86 3.40
C ALA A 124 15.13 -12.39 3.19
N LEU A 125 14.58 -11.69 4.20
CA LEU A 125 14.15 -10.30 4.05
C LEU A 125 15.23 -9.29 4.45
N LYS A 126 15.93 -9.53 5.57
CA LYS A 126 16.88 -8.59 6.14
C LYS A 126 18.11 -8.38 5.25
N GLY A 127 18.23 -7.17 4.69
CA GLY A 127 19.30 -6.84 3.74
C GLY A 127 19.23 -7.65 2.44
N GLY A 128 18.09 -8.30 2.18
CA GLY A 128 17.88 -9.15 1.03
C GLY A 128 17.78 -8.37 -0.28
N ARG A 129 18.05 -9.07 -1.38
CA ARG A 129 17.80 -8.61 -2.75
C ARG A 129 16.84 -9.57 -3.41
N PHE A 130 15.83 -9.02 -4.08
CA PHE A 130 14.67 -9.79 -4.54
C PHE A 130 14.59 -9.82 -6.05
N THR A 131 14.37 -11.01 -6.59
CA THR A 131 14.07 -11.23 -8.01
C THR A 131 12.56 -11.15 -8.23
N PHE A 132 12.13 -11.13 -9.49
CA PHE A 132 10.70 -11.18 -9.84
C PHE A 132 9.99 -12.38 -9.19
N ASN A 133 10.62 -13.56 -9.23
CA ASN A 133 10.04 -14.77 -8.63
C ASN A 133 9.89 -14.65 -7.10
N HIS A 134 10.83 -13.96 -6.43
CA HIS A 134 10.67 -13.65 -5.00
C HIS A 134 9.46 -12.73 -4.79
N THR A 135 9.27 -11.72 -5.63
CA THR A 135 8.11 -10.81 -5.56
C THR A 135 6.79 -11.55 -5.75
N VAL A 136 6.68 -12.42 -6.75
CA VAL A 136 5.47 -13.24 -6.97
C VAL A 136 5.20 -14.13 -5.76
N THR A 137 6.23 -14.82 -5.25
CA THR A 137 6.10 -15.69 -4.06
C THR A 137 5.69 -14.90 -2.82
N TYR A 138 6.22 -13.70 -2.66
CA TYR A 138 5.91 -12.81 -1.55
C TYR A 138 4.45 -12.35 -1.58
N VAL A 139 3.98 -11.88 -2.75
CA VAL A 139 2.56 -11.48 -2.94
C VAL A 139 1.62 -12.67 -2.74
N ALA A 140 1.97 -13.84 -3.27
CA ALA A 140 1.23 -15.08 -3.06
C ALA A 140 1.10 -15.43 -1.56
N ALA A 141 2.18 -15.30 -0.79
CA ALA A 141 2.16 -15.55 0.64
C ALA A 141 1.25 -14.55 1.39
N LEU A 142 1.36 -13.25 1.08
CA LEU A 142 0.50 -12.22 1.69
C LEU A 142 -0.98 -12.46 1.37
N GLN A 143 -1.30 -12.83 0.13
CA GLN A 143 -2.68 -13.15 -0.27
C GLN A 143 -3.23 -14.33 0.53
N GLN A 144 -2.41 -15.37 0.73
CA GLN A 144 -2.80 -16.51 1.56
C GLN A 144 -3.03 -16.10 3.02
N PHE A 145 -2.17 -15.25 3.60
CA PHE A 145 -2.34 -14.77 4.97
C PHE A 145 -3.64 -13.97 5.16
N ILE A 146 -3.99 -13.14 4.18
CA ILE A 146 -5.26 -12.39 4.15
C ILE A 146 -6.47 -13.35 4.20
N TRP A 147 -6.45 -14.44 3.41
CA TRP A 147 -7.52 -15.44 3.46
C TRP A 147 -7.54 -16.24 4.77
N GLU A 148 -6.38 -16.64 5.29
CA GLU A 148 -6.25 -17.37 6.55
C GLU A 148 -6.73 -16.53 7.76
N ALA A 149 -6.51 -15.22 7.75
CA ALA A 149 -7.05 -14.29 8.74
C ALA A 149 -8.59 -14.32 8.73
N SER A 150 -9.22 -14.28 7.54
CA SER A 150 -10.68 -14.42 7.42
C SER A 150 -11.17 -15.79 7.90
N PHE A 151 -10.47 -16.88 7.59
CA PHE A 151 -10.85 -18.22 8.06
C PHE A 151 -10.78 -18.34 9.58
N SER A 152 -9.81 -17.67 10.21
CA SER A 152 -9.70 -17.62 11.67
C SER A 152 -10.90 -16.92 12.31
N VAL A 153 -11.43 -15.86 11.69
CA VAL A 153 -12.68 -15.22 12.12
C VAL A 153 -13.86 -16.19 12.00
N LEU A 154 -13.99 -16.88 10.86
CA LEU A 154 -15.05 -17.85 10.63
C LEU A 154 -15.07 -18.95 11.70
N GLU A 155 -13.91 -19.48 12.05
CA GLU A 155 -13.78 -20.52 13.08
C GLU A 155 -14.21 -20.03 14.47
N ARG A 156 -13.89 -18.78 14.84
CA ARG A 156 -14.37 -18.18 16.09
C ARG A 156 -15.90 -18.12 16.10
N VAL A 157 -16.52 -17.61 15.02
CA VAL A 157 -17.99 -17.50 14.92
C VAL A 157 -18.67 -18.88 14.92
N MET A 158 -18.05 -19.90 14.29
CA MET A 158 -18.56 -21.28 14.37
C MET A 158 -18.62 -21.78 15.82
N LEU A 159 -17.56 -21.55 16.60
CA LEU A 159 -17.50 -21.94 18.01
C LEU A 159 -18.54 -21.21 18.85
N GLU A 160 -18.70 -19.90 18.67
CA GLU A 160 -19.69 -19.08 19.38
C GLU A 160 -21.13 -19.53 19.11
N LYS A 161 -21.44 -19.90 17.86
CA LYS A 161 -22.75 -20.42 17.46
C LYS A 161 -22.96 -21.90 17.80
N GLY A 162 -21.96 -22.59 18.36
CA GLY A 162 -22.02 -24.02 18.67
C GLY A 162 -22.11 -24.92 17.43
N VAL A 163 -21.62 -24.45 16.28
CA VAL A 163 -21.56 -25.22 15.04
C VAL A 163 -20.36 -26.15 15.08
N ALA A 164 -20.59 -27.45 14.89
CA ALA A 164 -19.51 -28.43 14.86
C ALA A 164 -18.58 -28.19 13.66
N VAL A 165 -17.27 -28.15 13.92
CA VAL A 165 -16.21 -27.86 12.93
C VAL A 165 -16.22 -28.84 11.75
N ASP A 166 -16.46 -30.13 12.03
CA ASP A 166 -16.54 -31.19 11.01
C ASP A 166 -17.99 -31.58 10.68
N GLY A 167 -18.96 -30.77 11.14
CA GLY A 167 -20.38 -31.00 10.94
C GLY A 167 -20.86 -30.56 9.56
N VAL A 168 -21.99 -31.13 9.16
CA VAL A 168 -22.78 -30.60 8.05
C VAL A 168 -23.80 -29.59 8.57
N MET A 169 -24.00 -28.52 7.82
CA MET A 169 -24.90 -27.42 8.12
C MET A 169 -26.07 -27.42 7.15
N ARG A 170 -27.27 -27.17 7.65
CA ARG A 170 -28.43 -26.85 6.80
C ARG A 170 -28.28 -25.44 6.23
N HIS A 171 -29.00 -25.17 5.15
CA HIS A 171 -28.97 -23.88 4.46
C HIS A 171 -29.21 -22.66 5.39
N ASP A 172 -30.20 -22.72 6.28
CA ASP A 172 -30.53 -21.63 7.21
C ASP A 172 -29.39 -21.33 8.19
N VAL A 173 -28.80 -22.38 8.77
CA VAL A 173 -27.66 -22.27 9.68
C VAL A 173 -26.43 -21.76 8.94
N PHE A 174 -26.22 -22.20 7.70
CA PHE A 174 -25.08 -21.81 6.88
C PHE A 174 -25.10 -20.32 6.49
N VAL A 175 -26.25 -19.81 6.02
CA VAL A 175 -26.41 -18.39 5.72
C VAL A 175 -26.24 -17.54 6.99
N SER A 176 -26.85 -17.95 8.12
CA SER A 176 -26.71 -17.24 9.39
C SER A 176 -25.26 -17.22 9.90
N LEU A 177 -24.53 -18.33 9.74
CA LEU A 177 -23.10 -18.41 10.08
C LEU A 177 -22.27 -17.43 9.24
N LEU A 178 -22.46 -17.44 7.92
CA LEU A 178 -21.72 -16.59 7.00
C LEU A 178 -22.03 -15.11 7.18
N PHE A 179 -23.28 -14.77 7.47
CA PHE A 179 -23.65 -13.39 7.78
C PHE A 179 -23.00 -12.90 9.08
N SER A 180 -23.02 -13.70 10.14
CA SER A 180 -22.28 -13.35 11.37
C SER A 180 -20.77 -13.28 11.13
N HIS A 181 -20.20 -14.19 10.33
CA HIS A 181 -18.79 -14.12 9.92
C HIS A 181 -18.47 -12.80 9.21
N LEU A 182 -19.32 -12.38 8.26
CA LEU A 182 -19.16 -11.12 7.52
C LEU A 182 -19.10 -9.93 8.48
N LEU A 183 -20.01 -9.83 9.46
CA LEU A 183 -20.03 -8.73 10.42
C LEU A 183 -18.79 -8.71 11.33
N HIS A 184 -18.38 -9.88 11.84
CA HIS A 184 -17.15 -10.01 12.65
C HIS A 184 -15.90 -9.72 11.83
N TRP A 185 -15.90 -10.03 10.54
CA TRP A 185 -14.77 -9.75 9.65
C TRP A 185 -14.69 -8.26 9.32
N ILE A 186 -15.82 -7.60 9.04
CA ILE A 186 -15.88 -6.14 8.78
C ILE A 186 -15.39 -5.35 10.00
N GLY A 187 -15.95 -5.62 11.18
CA GLY A 187 -15.61 -4.86 12.39
C GLY A 187 -14.32 -5.31 13.09
N GLY A 188 -13.82 -6.51 12.80
CA GLY A 188 -12.68 -7.05 13.52
C GLY A 188 -12.93 -7.09 15.03
N ASP A 189 -11.97 -6.57 15.80
CA ASP A 189 -12.06 -6.51 17.27
C ASP A 189 -13.05 -5.45 17.78
N THR A 190 -13.58 -4.59 16.90
CA THR A 190 -14.53 -3.53 17.29
C THR A 190 -15.98 -3.98 17.26
N PHE A 191 -16.29 -5.11 16.62
CA PHE A 191 -17.64 -5.66 16.60
C PHE A 191 -17.91 -6.49 17.86
N ASP A 192 -18.87 -6.07 18.68
CA ASP A 192 -19.24 -6.77 19.93
C ASP A 192 -20.34 -7.83 19.75
N GLY A 193 -20.81 -8.03 18.51
CA GLY A 193 -21.94 -8.88 18.18
C GLY A 193 -23.24 -8.12 17.89
N GLU A 194 -23.32 -6.84 18.27
CA GLU A 194 -24.47 -5.96 18.01
C GLU A 194 -24.09 -4.77 17.12
N CYS A 195 -22.97 -4.09 17.41
CA CYS A 195 -22.52 -2.92 16.65
C CYS A 195 -21.00 -2.73 16.67
N PHE A 196 -20.50 -1.72 15.95
CA PHE A 196 -19.08 -1.36 16.01
C PHE A 196 -18.82 -0.39 17.16
N ARG A 197 -17.93 -0.78 18.07
CA ARG A 197 -17.49 0.00 19.23
C ARG A 197 -16.17 0.70 18.91
N ALA A 198 -16.13 2.02 19.03
CA ALA A 198 -14.86 2.73 18.90
C ALA A 198 -13.89 2.37 20.04
N SER A 199 -12.59 2.60 19.81
CA SER A 199 -11.58 2.46 20.86
C SER A 199 -11.43 3.76 21.66
N GLY A 200 -10.76 3.67 22.82
CA GLY A 200 -10.32 4.86 23.55
C GLY A 200 -11.46 5.66 24.19
N ALA A 201 -11.45 6.98 23.99
CA ALA A 201 -12.35 7.92 24.66
C ALA A 201 -13.81 7.87 24.15
N GLN A 202 -14.06 7.15 23.06
CA GLN A 202 -15.37 7.02 22.41
C GLN A 202 -15.94 5.58 22.49
N ASN A 203 -15.43 4.74 23.40
CA ASN A 203 -15.84 3.34 23.51
C ASN A 203 -17.32 3.10 23.86
N ASP A 204 -18.01 4.12 24.36
CA ASP A 204 -19.44 4.08 24.61
C ASP A 204 -20.28 4.26 23.33
N LEU A 205 -19.68 4.75 22.23
CA LEU A 205 -20.36 4.91 20.94
C LEU A 205 -20.52 3.56 20.24
N CYS A 206 -21.73 3.36 19.72
CA CYS A 206 -22.18 2.17 19.01
C CYS A 206 -22.53 2.63 17.60
N PHE A 207 -21.61 2.43 16.66
CA PHE A 207 -21.84 2.80 15.27
C PHE A 207 -22.70 1.72 14.61
N GLU A 208 -23.83 2.13 14.05
CA GLU A 208 -24.72 1.24 13.30
C GLU A 208 -23.99 0.68 12.08
N ILE A 209 -24.30 -0.57 11.75
CA ILE A 209 -23.76 -1.22 10.56
C ILE A 209 -24.58 -0.73 9.36
N PRO A 210 -23.99 0.00 8.40
CA PRO A 210 -24.72 0.44 7.23
C PRO A 210 -25.04 -0.76 6.32
N HIS A 211 -26.08 -0.64 5.50
CA HIS A 211 -26.41 -1.60 4.43
C HIS A 211 -26.65 -3.05 4.90
N MET A 212 -27.26 -3.25 6.07
CA MET A 212 -27.49 -4.58 6.66
C MET A 212 -28.25 -5.53 5.73
N ASP A 213 -29.30 -5.04 5.05
CA ASP A 213 -30.10 -5.84 4.13
C ASP A 213 -29.27 -6.25 2.90
N GLU A 214 -28.47 -5.33 2.36
CA GLU A 214 -27.58 -5.58 1.23
C GLU A 214 -26.44 -6.54 1.60
N LEU A 215 -25.86 -6.44 2.80
CA LEU A 215 -24.85 -7.36 3.31
C LEU A 215 -25.42 -8.79 3.45
N GLU A 216 -26.66 -8.93 3.92
CA GLU A 216 -27.32 -10.24 3.99
C GLU A 216 -27.56 -10.80 2.58
N ASN A 217 -27.99 -9.95 1.64
CA ASN A 217 -28.18 -10.32 0.25
C ASN A 217 -26.88 -10.73 -0.44
N LEU A 218 -25.76 -10.07 -0.13
CA LEU A 218 -24.43 -10.47 -0.61
C LEU A 218 -24.11 -11.91 -0.18
N VAL A 219 -24.30 -12.25 1.10
CA VAL A 219 -24.08 -13.61 1.60
C VAL A 219 -24.98 -14.61 0.88
N ARG A 220 -26.27 -14.29 0.73
CA ARG A 220 -27.23 -15.15 0.03
C ARG A 220 -26.85 -15.37 -1.43
N ALA A 221 -26.37 -14.33 -2.11
CA ALA A 221 -25.89 -14.43 -3.50
C ALA A 221 -24.66 -15.33 -3.62
N GLN A 222 -23.70 -15.22 -2.70
CA GLN A 222 -22.51 -16.08 -2.68
C GLN A 222 -22.86 -17.56 -2.44
N VAL A 223 -23.81 -17.83 -1.53
CA VAL A 223 -24.33 -19.19 -1.29
C VAL A 223 -25.01 -19.73 -2.55
N ALA A 224 -25.88 -18.94 -3.19
CA ALA A 224 -26.54 -19.34 -4.44
C ALA A 224 -25.53 -19.61 -5.58
N GLY A 225 -24.47 -18.80 -5.69
CA GLY A 225 -23.40 -19.00 -6.65
C GLY A 225 -22.62 -20.31 -6.42
N LEU A 226 -22.32 -20.64 -5.15
CA LEU A 226 -21.72 -21.93 -4.80
C LEU A 226 -22.63 -23.11 -5.18
N GLU A 227 -23.92 -23.00 -4.91
CA GLU A 227 -24.90 -24.03 -5.25
C GLU A 227 -25.03 -24.23 -6.76
N PHE A 228 -25.03 -23.15 -7.54
CA PHE A 228 -25.06 -23.20 -8.99
C PHE A 228 -23.86 -23.98 -9.54
N ARG A 229 -22.64 -23.66 -9.08
CA ARG A 229 -21.40 -24.39 -9.46
C ARG A 229 -21.47 -25.89 -9.14
N ARG A 230 -22.11 -26.27 -8.02
CA ARG A 230 -22.29 -27.68 -7.64
C ARG A 230 -23.25 -28.43 -8.55
N GLN A 231 -24.24 -27.75 -9.14
CA GLN A 231 -25.22 -28.37 -10.04
C GLN A 231 -24.61 -28.70 -11.41
N GLU A 232 -23.69 -27.88 -11.91
CA GLU A 232 -22.99 -28.11 -13.17
C GLU A 232 -22.14 -29.40 -13.16
N VAL A 233 -21.76 -29.89 -11.97
CA VAL A 233 -20.96 -31.12 -11.77
C VAL A 233 -21.82 -32.41 -11.78
N GLY A 234 -23.10 -32.33 -12.17
CA GLY A 234 -23.89 -33.51 -12.57
C GLY A 234 -24.47 -34.34 -11.42
N ARG A 235 -25.01 -33.70 -10.38
CA ARG A 235 -25.86 -34.38 -9.37
C ARG A 235 -27.34 -34.16 -9.65
N ASP A 236 -28.15 -35.18 -9.35
CA ASP A 236 -29.61 -35.11 -9.38
C ASP A 236 -30.13 -33.89 -8.60
N PRO A 237 -31.30 -33.31 -8.95
CA PRO A 237 -31.83 -32.12 -8.29
C PRO A 237 -32.16 -32.40 -6.82
N ILE A 238 -31.23 -32.09 -5.91
CA ILE A 238 -31.46 -32.11 -4.47
C ILE A 238 -32.32 -30.87 -4.14
N SER A 239 -33.45 -31.09 -3.45
CA SER A 239 -34.28 -30.04 -2.85
C SER A 239 -33.42 -29.04 -2.09
N VAL A 240 -33.65 -27.74 -2.27
CA VAL A 240 -32.89 -26.65 -1.60
C VAL A 240 -32.80 -26.85 -0.08
N TRP A 241 -33.82 -27.46 0.52
CA TRP A 241 -33.94 -27.69 1.96
C TRP A 241 -33.18 -28.92 2.47
N ASP A 242 -32.85 -29.87 1.59
CA ASP A 242 -32.06 -31.08 1.93
C ASP A 242 -30.57 -30.88 1.64
N ARG A 243 -30.18 -29.70 1.16
CA ARG A 243 -28.78 -29.36 0.87
C ARG A 243 -28.01 -29.10 2.14
N THR A 244 -26.88 -29.78 2.24
CA THR A 244 -25.94 -29.64 3.34
C THR A 244 -24.67 -28.94 2.91
N PHE A 245 -24.13 -28.12 3.80
CA PHE A 245 -22.90 -27.38 3.62
C PHE A 245 -21.86 -27.83 4.65
N SER A 246 -20.60 -27.76 4.26
CA SER A 246 -19.44 -28.15 5.08
C SER A 246 -18.65 -26.91 5.51
N ARG A 247 -17.71 -27.09 6.43
CA ARG A 247 -16.75 -26.03 6.77
C ARG A 247 -15.95 -25.56 5.55
N SER A 248 -15.55 -26.46 4.66
CA SER A 248 -14.84 -26.09 3.43
C SER A 248 -15.68 -25.21 2.51
N ASP A 249 -17.01 -25.38 2.52
CA ASP A 249 -17.91 -24.49 1.77
C ASP A 249 -17.97 -23.09 2.38
N ALA A 250 -17.98 -23.00 3.71
CA ALA A 250 -17.95 -21.72 4.40
C ALA A 250 -16.63 -20.98 4.12
N GLN A 251 -15.49 -21.70 4.14
CA GLN A 251 -14.18 -21.14 3.79
C GLN A 251 -14.12 -20.69 2.32
N ALA A 252 -14.70 -21.45 1.38
CA ALA A 252 -14.77 -21.04 -0.01
C ALA A 252 -15.52 -19.70 -0.18
N ILE A 253 -16.64 -19.54 0.51
CA ILE A 253 -17.41 -18.29 0.47
C ILE A 253 -16.69 -17.16 1.20
N ALA A 254 -16.08 -17.41 2.37
CA ALA A 254 -15.29 -16.42 3.08
C ALA A 254 -14.14 -15.87 2.20
N ARG A 255 -13.45 -16.74 1.45
CA ARG A 255 -12.44 -16.33 0.46
C ARG A 255 -13.05 -15.47 -0.65
N SER A 256 -14.20 -15.86 -1.20
CA SER A 256 -14.90 -15.08 -2.25
C SER A 256 -15.27 -13.69 -1.74
N ILE A 257 -15.80 -13.60 -0.52
CA ILE A 257 -16.14 -12.33 0.13
C ILE A 257 -14.89 -11.45 0.20
N VAL A 258 -13.78 -11.93 0.75
CA VAL A 258 -12.55 -11.14 0.86
C VAL A 258 -12.07 -10.59 -0.49
N ASN A 259 -12.17 -11.38 -1.55
CA ASN A 259 -11.73 -10.98 -2.89
C ASN A 259 -12.68 -9.99 -3.59
N GLU A 260 -13.98 -10.09 -3.30
CA GLU A 260 -15.02 -9.36 -4.05
C GLU A 260 -15.64 -8.20 -3.26
N PHE A 261 -15.42 -8.12 -1.94
CA PHE A 261 -16.11 -7.16 -1.07
C PHE A 261 -15.87 -5.70 -1.46
N ALA A 262 -14.69 -5.37 -1.98
CA ALA A 262 -14.43 -4.02 -2.46
C ALA A 262 -15.40 -3.57 -3.56
N TRP A 263 -15.83 -4.47 -4.44
CA TRP A 263 -16.81 -4.16 -5.49
C TRP A 263 -18.21 -3.95 -4.94
N PHE A 264 -18.55 -4.61 -3.84
CA PHE A 264 -19.79 -4.33 -3.12
C PHE A 264 -19.80 -2.90 -2.58
N TYR A 265 -18.67 -2.45 -2.02
CA TYR A 265 -18.53 -1.11 -1.44
C TYR A 265 -18.31 0.02 -2.47
N ASP A 266 -17.94 -0.32 -3.70
CA ASP A 266 -17.67 0.64 -4.78
C ASP A 266 -18.87 1.57 -5.09
N THR A 267 -20.10 1.11 -4.86
CA THR A 267 -21.29 1.95 -5.06
C THR A 267 -21.32 3.14 -4.08
N ASP A 268 -20.99 2.91 -2.81
CA ASP A 268 -20.97 3.96 -1.79
C ASP A 268 -19.80 4.91 -2.05
N CYS A 269 -18.63 4.35 -2.38
CA CYS A 269 -17.45 5.12 -2.76
C CYS A 269 -17.70 6.02 -3.97
N SER A 270 -18.35 5.50 -5.00
CA SER A 270 -18.71 6.26 -6.20
C SER A 270 -19.72 7.36 -5.87
N THR A 271 -20.73 7.07 -5.03
CA THR A 271 -21.71 8.07 -4.60
C THR A 271 -21.05 9.23 -3.83
N MET A 272 -20.14 8.92 -2.90
CA MET A 272 -19.38 9.93 -2.16
C MET A 272 -18.49 10.75 -3.09
N ARG A 273 -17.77 10.09 -4.01
CA ARG A 273 -16.92 10.76 -4.99
C ARG A 273 -17.72 11.70 -5.89
N ASP A 274 -18.84 11.23 -6.46
CA ASP A 274 -19.68 12.02 -7.36
C ASP A 274 -20.24 13.27 -6.66
N ALA A 275 -20.59 13.16 -5.37
CA ALA A 275 -21.03 14.30 -4.56
C ALA A 275 -19.90 15.34 -4.38
N LEU A 276 -18.67 14.90 -4.10
CA LEU A 276 -17.51 15.77 -3.97
C LEU A 276 -17.14 16.43 -5.30
N GLU A 277 -17.12 15.67 -6.39
CA GLU A 277 -16.82 16.18 -7.72
C GLU A 277 -17.87 17.17 -8.23
N GLY A 278 -19.13 16.98 -7.86
CA GLY A 278 -20.21 17.94 -8.11
C GLY A 278 -19.98 19.31 -7.47
N MET A 279 -19.11 19.40 -6.46
CA MET A 279 -18.71 20.64 -5.78
C MET A 279 -17.37 21.22 -6.27
N ASP A 280 -16.60 20.46 -7.05
CA ASP A 280 -15.34 20.88 -7.65
C ASP A 280 -15.59 21.66 -8.95
N PHE A 281 -16.07 22.89 -8.81
CA PHE A 281 -16.36 23.77 -9.95
C PHE A 281 -15.11 24.21 -10.72
N THR A 282 -13.93 24.11 -10.10
CA THR A 282 -12.66 24.48 -10.73
C THR A 282 -12.02 23.33 -11.50
N GLY A 283 -12.46 22.08 -11.29
CA GLY A 283 -11.80 20.90 -11.83
C GLY A 283 -10.43 20.63 -11.21
N ALA A 284 -10.18 21.16 -10.01
CA ALA A 284 -8.88 21.11 -9.32
C ALA A 284 -8.78 19.94 -8.33
N GLY A 285 -9.81 19.09 -8.26
CA GLY A 285 -9.86 17.96 -7.33
C GLY A 285 -9.97 18.37 -5.87
N ARG A 286 -10.49 19.59 -5.61
CA ARG A 286 -10.56 20.20 -4.29
C ARG A 286 -11.92 20.82 -4.03
N VAL A 287 -12.37 20.71 -2.78
CA VAL A 287 -13.63 21.31 -2.31
C VAL A 287 -13.34 22.16 -1.08
N PRO A 288 -13.83 23.42 -0.99
CA PRO A 288 -13.75 24.20 0.24
C PRO A 288 -14.39 23.46 1.42
N LEU A 289 -13.72 23.45 2.58
CA LEU A 289 -14.19 22.70 3.75
C LEU A 289 -15.60 23.10 4.21
N SER A 290 -15.97 24.37 4.05
CA SER A 290 -17.34 24.86 4.29
C SER A 290 -18.39 24.15 3.44
N ARG A 291 -18.09 23.94 2.16
CA ARG A 291 -18.99 23.26 1.23
C ARG A 291 -19.04 21.75 1.50
N PHE A 292 -17.90 21.16 1.85
CA PHE A 292 -17.84 19.77 2.29
C PHE A 292 -18.83 19.52 3.43
N TYR A 293 -18.77 20.29 4.52
CA TYR A 293 -19.71 20.15 5.65
C TYR A 293 -21.15 20.52 5.32
N ALA A 294 -21.38 21.48 4.42
CA ALA A 294 -22.72 21.92 4.01
C ALA A 294 -23.45 20.92 3.08
N SER A 295 -22.72 19.98 2.47
CA SER A 295 -23.23 19.21 1.34
C SER A 295 -24.03 17.97 1.72
N HIS A 296 -23.59 17.23 2.74
CA HIS A 296 -24.26 16.02 3.21
C HIS A 296 -23.91 15.72 4.67
N ASP A 297 -24.85 15.07 5.36
CA ASP A 297 -24.68 14.70 6.77
C ASP A 297 -23.54 13.68 6.98
N TYR A 298 -23.25 12.84 5.98
CA TYR A 298 -22.17 11.83 6.02
C TYR A 298 -20.75 12.42 6.12
N PHE A 299 -20.56 13.67 5.68
CA PHE A 299 -19.28 14.37 5.76
C PHE A 299 -19.13 15.06 7.12
N GLY A 300 -18.95 14.25 8.16
CA GLY A 300 -19.00 14.67 9.55
C GLY A 300 -17.66 14.73 10.26
N GLU A 301 -16.57 14.35 9.62
CA GLU A 301 -15.27 14.24 10.28
C GLU A 301 -14.71 15.60 10.74
N THR A 302 -14.05 15.66 11.90
CA THR A 302 -13.45 16.91 12.39
C THR A 302 -12.31 17.39 11.50
N GLU A 303 -12.10 18.71 11.44
CA GLU A 303 -10.97 19.31 10.72
C GLU A 303 -9.64 18.72 11.19
N GLY A 304 -9.47 18.56 12.51
CA GLY A 304 -8.24 17.99 13.08
C GLY A 304 -8.01 16.52 12.70
N TYR A 305 -9.06 15.74 12.52
CA TYR A 305 -8.94 14.37 12.05
C TYR A 305 -8.66 14.32 10.53
N LEU A 306 -9.32 15.16 9.73
CA LEU A 306 -9.05 15.28 8.30
C LEU A 306 -7.62 15.75 8.01
N ASP A 307 -7.08 16.70 8.79
CA ASP A 307 -5.68 17.11 8.72
C ASP A 307 -4.73 15.96 9.06
N HIS A 308 -5.02 15.19 10.13
CA HIS A 308 -4.23 14.03 10.54
C HIS A 308 -4.09 12.97 9.43
N LEU A 309 -5.11 12.82 8.59
CA LEU A 309 -5.12 11.91 7.44
C LEU A 309 -4.48 12.50 6.17
N GLY A 310 -4.11 13.78 6.18
CA GLY A 310 -3.59 14.46 4.99
C GLY A 310 -4.66 14.76 3.96
N VAL A 311 -5.90 14.96 4.39
CA VAL A 311 -7.02 15.29 3.49
C VAL A 311 -7.07 16.78 3.17
N LEU A 312 -6.52 17.64 4.04
CA LEU A 312 -6.67 19.09 3.94
C LEU A 312 -5.49 19.78 3.25
N ASP A 313 -5.82 20.82 2.48
CA ASP A 313 -4.93 21.79 1.88
C ASP A 313 -5.14 23.17 2.51
N TYR A 314 -4.07 23.69 3.14
CA TYR A 314 -4.07 24.99 3.82
C TYR A 314 -3.38 26.10 3.01
N ASP A 315 -2.77 25.80 1.87
CA ASP A 315 -1.61 26.58 1.39
C ASP A 315 -1.98 27.81 0.54
N SER A 316 -3.27 28.04 0.24
CA SER A 316 -3.61 29.08 -0.75
C SER A 316 -4.97 29.77 -0.65
N SER A 317 -5.81 29.38 0.30
CA SER A 317 -7.09 30.04 0.57
C SER A 317 -7.19 30.49 2.03
N ARG A 318 -8.06 31.47 2.31
CA ARG A 318 -8.43 31.82 3.70
C ARG A 318 -9.16 30.67 4.42
N GLU A 319 -9.47 29.60 3.71
CA GLU A 319 -10.29 28.47 4.12
C GLU A 319 -9.58 27.18 3.69
N PRO A 320 -9.48 26.14 4.54
CA PRO A 320 -8.93 24.85 4.14
C PRO A 320 -9.73 24.20 3.01
N GLN A 321 -9.07 23.44 2.14
CA GLN A 321 -9.73 22.67 1.09
C GLN A 321 -9.52 21.17 1.27
N VAL A 322 -10.59 20.39 1.07
CA VAL A 322 -10.56 18.93 1.04
C VAL A 322 -10.00 18.49 -0.31
N ILE A 323 -8.91 17.72 -0.29
CA ILE A 323 -8.33 17.06 -1.46
C ILE A 323 -9.15 15.79 -1.70
N ILE A 324 -9.98 15.79 -2.75
CA ILE A 324 -10.98 14.74 -3.03
C ILE A 324 -10.35 13.33 -3.03
N PRO A 325 -9.32 13.04 -3.84
CA PRO A 325 -8.76 11.68 -3.88
C PRO A 325 -8.11 11.27 -2.55
N ASN A 326 -7.58 12.20 -1.76
CA ASN A 326 -7.05 11.89 -0.42
C ASN A 326 -8.17 11.54 0.55
N TYR A 327 -9.32 12.23 0.49
CA TYR A 327 -10.48 11.90 1.30
C TYR A 327 -11.02 10.51 0.95
N ILE A 328 -11.27 10.23 -0.34
CA ILE A 328 -11.78 8.93 -0.78
C ILE A 328 -10.83 7.78 -0.38
N GLN A 329 -9.52 8.00 -0.43
CA GLN A 329 -8.50 7.03 -0.03
C GLN A 329 -8.15 7.05 1.47
N ALA A 330 -8.82 7.88 2.26
CA ALA A 330 -8.56 8.04 3.67
C ALA A 330 -8.96 6.77 4.46
N ALA A 331 -8.32 6.55 5.61
CA ALA A 331 -8.64 5.41 6.47
C ALA A 331 -10.07 5.47 7.05
N SER A 332 -10.71 6.64 7.04
CA SER A 332 -12.13 6.81 7.38
C SER A 332 -13.08 6.16 6.37
N ASN A 333 -12.63 6.02 5.12
CA ASN A 333 -13.39 5.42 4.01
C ASN A 333 -12.93 3.98 3.73
N CYS A 334 -12.37 3.31 4.74
CA CYS A 334 -12.08 1.88 4.72
C CYS A 334 -13.11 1.13 5.57
N ILE A 335 -13.93 0.31 4.91
CA ILE A 335 -15.03 -0.41 5.53
C ILE A 335 -14.57 -1.60 6.38
N VAL A 336 -13.47 -2.25 6.00
CA VAL A 336 -12.88 -3.35 6.77
C VAL A 336 -11.58 -2.89 7.39
N ALA A 337 -11.43 -3.08 8.70
CA ALA A 337 -10.21 -2.75 9.41
C ALA A 337 -9.72 -3.94 10.25
N THR A 338 -8.77 -4.70 9.69
CA THR A 338 -8.08 -5.79 10.39
C THR A 338 -6.73 -5.34 10.93
N GLN A 339 -6.00 -6.23 11.62
CA GLN A 339 -4.65 -5.94 12.09
C GLN A 339 -3.63 -5.96 10.94
N GLU A 340 -3.95 -6.64 9.84
CA GLU A 340 -3.06 -6.88 8.71
C GLU A 340 -3.38 -5.97 7.51
N TYR A 341 -4.66 -5.71 7.25
CA TYR A 341 -5.10 -4.96 6.06
C TYR A 341 -6.42 -4.22 6.25
N HIS A 342 -6.66 -3.27 5.35
CA HIS A 342 -7.92 -2.56 5.21
C HIS A 342 -8.53 -2.80 3.82
N VAL A 343 -9.86 -2.89 3.73
CA VAL A 343 -10.58 -2.81 2.44
C VAL A 343 -11.11 -1.38 2.32
N CYS A 344 -10.67 -0.66 1.29
CA CYS A 344 -10.93 0.77 1.14
C CYS A 344 -11.62 1.07 -0.20
N CYS A 345 -12.07 2.31 -0.35
CA CYS A 345 -12.57 2.77 -1.64
C CYS A 345 -11.55 2.59 -2.78
N PRO A 346 -12.01 2.35 -4.02
CA PRO A 346 -11.09 2.18 -5.14
C PRO A 346 -10.22 3.39 -5.42
N ASN A 347 -8.98 3.15 -5.84
CA ASN A 347 -8.02 4.18 -6.25
C ASN A 347 -7.87 4.21 -7.77
N PRO A 348 -8.57 5.09 -8.50
CA PRO A 348 -8.49 5.13 -9.97
C PRO A 348 -7.07 5.41 -10.48
N CYS A 349 -6.24 6.09 -9.69
CA CYS A 349 -4.85 6.37 -10.05
C CYS A 349 -3.99 5.12 -10.27
N GLU A 350 -4.31 3.98 -9.63
CA GLU A 350 -3.56 2.73 -9.87
C GLU A 350 -3.73 2.25 -11.32
N HIS A 351 -4.90 2.49 -11.94
CA HIS A 351 -5.11 2.21 -13.36
C HIS A 351 -4.28 3.13 -14.26
N LEU A 352 -4.23 4.44 -13.93
CA LEU A 352 -3.43 5.43 -14.65
C LEU A 352 -1.92 5.09 -14.59
N PHE A 353 -1.41 4.75 -13.41
CA PHE A 353 -0.03 4.27 -13.25
C PHE A 353 0.23 3.03 -14.08
N ARG A 354 -0.69 2.06 -14.08
CA ARG A 354 -0.54 0.83 -14.88
C ARG A 354 -0.45 1.11 -16.38
N GLU A 355 -1.27 2.01 -16.92
CA GLU A 355 -1.20 2.41 -18.33
C GLU A 355 0.14 3.07 -18.67
N ILE A 356 0.62 3.95 -17.80
CA ILE A 356 1.92 4.61 -17.95
C ILE A 356 3.06 3.58 -17.91
N GLU A 357 2.98 2.59 -17.03
CA GLU A 357 4.00 1.55 -16.88
C GLU A 357 4.07 0.63 -18.09
N VAL A 358 2.91 0.24 -18.62
CA VAL A 358 2.82 -0.51 -19.87
C VAL A 358 3.37 0.32 -21.03
N GLY A 359 3.04 1.61 -21.09
CA GLY A 359 3.47 2.51 -22.17
C GLY A 359 4.97 2.81 -22.16
N LEU A 360 5.57 2.98 -20.98
CA LEU A 360 6.99 3.34 -20.85
C LEU A 360 7.90 2.11 -20.78
N GLY A 361 7.56 1.10 -19.97
CA GLY A 361 8.36 -0.11 -19.77
C GLY A 361 9.76 0.12 -19.17
N VAL A 362 10.06 1.32 -18.66
CA VAL A 362 11.34 1.70 -18.08
C VAL A 362 11.16 2.50 -16.77
N ALA A 363 12.13 2.41 -15.86
CA ALA A 363 12.08 3.10 -14.57
C ALA A 363 12.34 4.62 -14.63
N GLU A 364 13.08 5.05 -15.65
CA GLU A 364 13.41 6.45 -15.88
C GLU A 364 13.14 6.80 -17.35
N ALA A 365 12.27 7.78 -17.59
CA ALA A 365 11.84 8.18 -18.93
C ALA A 365 12.14 9.66 -19.19
N THR A 366 12.26 10.05 -20.46
CA THR A 366 12.42 11.47 -20.79
C THR A 366 11.09 12.21 -20.68
N GLU A 367 11.12 13.54 -20.55
CA GLU A 367 9.91 14.39 -20.60
C GLU A 367 9.07 14.07 -21.85
N ALA A 368 9.73 13.94 -23.01
CA ALA A 368 9.05 13.68 -24.27
C ALA A 368 8.32 12.33 -24.29
N ASP A 369 8.94 11.27 -23.76
CA ASP A 369 8.32 9.94 -23.69
C ASP A 369 7.13 9.93 -22.74
N ILE A 370 7.24 10.58 -21.58
CA ILE A 370 6.15 10.69 -20.60
C ILE A 370 4.97 11.45 -21.20
N LEU A 371 5.22 12.62 -21.81
CA LEU A 371 4.15 13.40 -22.43
C LEU A 371 3.46 12.63 -23.56
N ALA A 372 4.21 11.83 -24.33
CA ALA A 372 3.65 11.00 -25.39
C ALA A 372 2.76 9.87 -24.85
N VAL A 373 3.10 9.28 -23.70
CA VAL A 373 2.28 8.24 -23.06
C VAL A 373 1.08 8.85 -22.37
N VAL A 374 1.28 9.83 -21.49
CA VAL A 374 0.21 10.47 -20.68
C VAL A 374 -0.81 11.19 -21.58
N GLY A 375 -0.38 11.79 -22.68
CA GLY A 375 -1.29 12.38 -23.67
C GLY A 375 -2.18 11.38 -24.41
N ASN A 376 -1.99 10.07 -24.22
CA ASN A 376 -2.86 9.01 -24.72
C ASN A 376 -3.59 8.24 -23.61
N VAL A 377 -3.24 8.49 -22.34
CA VAL A 377 -3.94 7.89 -21.19
C VAL A 377 -5.32 8.52 -21.13
N MET A 378 -6.34 7.67 -21.15
CA MET A 378 -7.72 8.12 -20.99
C MET A 378 -7.98 8.29 -19.50
N ASP A 379 -8.60 9.41 -19.14
CA ASP A 379 -9.11 9.58 -17.80
C ASP A 379 -10.25 8.56 -17.58
N ALA A 380 -10.14 7.77 -16.51
CA ALA A 380 -11.09 6.71 -16.19
C ALA A 380 -12.42 7.24 -15.61
N THR A 381 -12.46 8.49 -15.13
CA THR A 381 -13.61 9.04 -14.39
C THR A 381 -14.37 10.12 -15.15
N THR A 382 -13.75 10.82 -16.10
CA THR A 382 -14.48 11.80 -16.91
C THR A 382 -15.15 11.17 -18.12
N LEU A 383 -16.49 11.24 -18.17
CA LEU A 383 -17.33 10.94 -19.35
C LEU A 383 -17.04 11.83 -20.59
N GLY A 384 -15.95 12.59 -20.57
CA GLY A 384 -15.46 13.40 -21.67
C GLY A 384 -14.19 12.78 -22.22
N ASP A 385 -14.30 12.12 -23.38
CA ASP A 385 -13.24 11.46 -24.15
C ASP A 385 -12.10 12.40 -24.59
N LYS A 386 -11.37 13.04 -23.66
CA LYS A 386 -10.22 13.88 -23.97
C LYS A 386 -9.07 13.58 -23.03
N PRO A 387 -7.90 13.20 -23.56
CA PRO A 387 -6.68 13.10 -22.77
C PRO A 387 -6.36 14.43 -22.06
N PRO A 388 -5.62 14.37 -20.94
CA PRO A 388 -5.23 15.57 -20.21
C PRO A 388 -4.38 16.51 -21.08
N GLU A 389 -4.72 17.81 -21.07
CA GLU A 389 -3.93 18.85 -21.75
C GLU A 389 -2.73 19.25 -20.86
N VAL A 390 -1.58 18.60 -21.07
CA VAL A 390 -0.35 18.88 -20.31
C VAL A 390 0.42 20.05 -20.93
N GLU A 391 0.01 21.27 -20.61
CA GLU A 391 0.65 22.51 -21.08
C GLU A 391 1.13 23.42 -19.93
N GLY A 392 1.80 24.52 -20.29
CA GLY A 392 2.18 25.58 -19.36
C GLY A 392 2.96 25.10 -18.13
N LEU A 393 2.39 25.33 -16.95
CA LEU A 393 3.02 25.04 -15.66
C LEU A 393 3.24 23.54 -15.44
N LEU A 394 2.30 22.67 -15.84
CA LEU A 394 2.43 21.21 -15.69
C LEU A 394 3.66 20.69 -16.45
N ARG A 395 3.86 21.20 -17.67
CA ARG A 395 5.03 20.85 -18.47
C ARG A 395 6.32 21.40 -17.88
N SER A 396 6.31 22.65 -17.39
CA SER A 396 7.47 23.24 -16.69
C SER A 396 7.88 22.40 -15.49
N ARG A 397 6.92 21.99 -14.65
CA ARG A 397 7.19 21.15 -13.49
C ARG A 397 7.77 19.79 -13.87
N LEU A 398 7.24 19.13 -14.91
CA LEU A 398 7.82 17.88 -15.39
C LEU A 398 9.28 18.07 -15.86
N ALA A 399 9.56 19.16 -16.58
CA ALA A 399 10.91 19.50 -17.03
C ALA A 399 11.87 19.78 -15.86
N GLU A 400 11.40 20.44 -14.80
CA GLU A 400 12.17 20.67 -13.57
C GLU A 400 12.49 19.37 -12.84
N VAL A 401 11.50 18.47 -12.71
CA VAL A 401 11.70 17.11 -12.15
C VAL A 401 12.73 16.33 -12.97
N ALA A 402 12.66 16.42 -14.31
CA ALA A 402 13.63 15.78 -15.18
C ALA A 402 15.04 16.38 -15.03
N ALA A 403 15.15 17.70 -14.93
CA ALA A 403 16.41 18.42 -14.78
C ALA A 403 17.13 18.04 -13.48
N ALA A 404 16.39 17.85 -12.38
CA ALA A 404 16.93 17.38 -11.11
C ALA A 404 17.56 15.98 -11.18
N HIS A 405 17.19 15.18 -12.17
CA HIS A 405 17.56 13.77 -12.32
C HIS A 405 18.30 13.47 -13.64
N GLY A 406 19.09 14.42 -14.14
CA GLY A 406 19.95 14.19 -15.32
C GLY A 406 19.19 14.11 -16.64
N GLY A 407 18.04 14.79 -16.72
CA GLY A 407 17.20 14.89 -17.93
C GLY A 407 16.16 13.77 -18.05
N LYS A 408 15.93 12.99 -17.00
CA LYS A 408 14.93 11.92 -16.95
C LYS A 408 14.08 12.03 -15.70
N VAL A 409 12.86 11.54 -15.75
CA VAL A 409 11.94 11.50 -14.62
C VAL A 409 11.86 10.07 -14.09
N ARG A 410 11.87 9.94 -12.76
CA ARG A 410 11.76 8.68 -12.02
C ARG A 410 10.30 8.41 -11.74
N ILE A 411 9.68 7.45 -12.45
CA ILE A 411 8.22 7.35 -12.49
C ILE A 411 7.58 6.74 -11.23
N HIS A 412 8.38 6.20 -10.32
CA HIS A 412 7.93 5.78 -8.98
C HIS A 412 8.44 6.72 -7.88
N GLY A 413 8.89 7.93 -8.24
CA GLY A 413 9.29 8.97 -7.30
C GLY A 413 8.11 9.82 -6.83
N ARG A 414 8.25 10.42 -5.65
CA ARG A 414 7.25 11.34 -5.08
C ARG A 414 6.93 12.50 -6.01
N LEU A 415 7.92 13.14 -6.64
CA LEU A 415 7.63 14.29 -7.50
C LEU A 415 6.86 13.91 -8.76
N PHE A 416 7.06 12.70 -9.29
CA PHE A 416 6.24 12.21 -10.40
C PHE A 416 4.81 11.92 -9.94
N SER A 417 4.61 11.30 -8.77
CA SER A 417 3.28 11.13 -8.18
C SER A 417 2.59 12.47 -7.90
N GLN A 418 3.36 13.49 -7.51
CA GLN A 418 2.83 14.83 -7.26
C GLN A 418 2.42 15.49 -8.57
N TRP A 419 3.22 15.31 -9.62
CA TRP A 419 2.85 15.74 -10.96
C TRP A 419 1.59 15.01 -11.46
N MET A 420 1.47 13.70 -11.27
CA MET A 420 0.27 12.92 -11.59
C MET A 420 -0.97 13.42 -10.85
N HIS A 421 -0.84 13.81 -9.57
CA HIS A 421 -1.92 14.45 -8.81
C HIS A 421 -2.42 15.73 -9.50
N TYR A 422 -1.54 16.55 -10.08
CA TYR A 422 -1.97 17.76 -10.77
C TYR A 422 -2.43 17.54 -12.21
N VAL A 423 -1.99 16.47 -12.86
CA VAL A 423 -2.49 16.08 -14.20
C VAL A 423 -3.88 15.44 -14.09
N PHE A 424 -4.12 14.63 -13.05
CA PHE A 424 -5.37 13.91 -12.80
C PHE A 424 -5.89 14.22 -11.39
N PRO A 425 -6.39 15.45 -11.15
CA PRO A 425 -6.67 15.95 -9.80
C PRO A 425 -7.80 15.24 -9.05
N ARG A 426 -8.71 14.57 -9.76
CA ARG A 426 -9.83 13.82 -9.16
C ARG A 426 -9.50 12.36 -8.88
N ASP A 427 -8.49 11.82 -9.57
CA ASP A 427 -8.14 10.40 -9.51
C ASP A 427 -6.94 10.13 -8.62
N CYS A 428 -5.91 10.98 -8.74
CA CYS A 428 -4.62 10.73 -8.12
C CYS A 428 -4.49 11.44 -6.78
N PRO A 429 -4.23 10.74 -5.66
CA PRO A 429 -4.04 11.37 -4.36
C PRO A 429 -2.72 12.16 -4.31
N PHE A 430 -2.72 13.24 -3.54
CA PHE A 430 -1.54 14.04 -3.27
C PHE A 430 -0.53 13.23 -2.42
N PRO A 431 0.73 13.08 -2.87
CA PRO A 431 1.73 12.28 -2.17
C PRO A 431 2.41 13.09 -1.07
N HIS A 432 1.80 13.04 0.11
CA HIS A 432 2.41 13.53 1.35
C HIS A 432 3.77 12.88 1.62
N LYS A 433 4.63 13.58 2.36
CA LYS A 433 5.95 13.06 2.71
C LYS A 433 5.84 11.88 3.66
N SER A 434 6.89 11.08 3.69
CA SER A 434 6.98 10.00 4.65
C SER A 434 6.93 10.53 6.09
N GLY A 435 5.99 10.02 6.87
CA GLY A 435 5.76 10.37 8.26
C GLY A 435 4.98 11.67 8.50
N SER A 436 4.53 12.37 7.46
CA SER A 436 3.79 13.64 7.66
C SER A 436 2.29 13.46 7.92
N VAL A 437 1.73 12.30 7.57
CA VAL A 437 0.30 11.98 7.71
C VAL A 437 0.13 10.55 8.21
N SER A 438 -1.03 10.25 8.82
CA SER A 438 -1.34 8.92 9.36
C SER A 438 -2.40 8.18 8.54
N ALA A 439 -2.47 6.87 8.73
CA ALA A 439 -3.52 5.99 8.20
C ALA A 439 -4.42 5.44 9.33
N THR A 440 -4.60 6.20 10.41
CA THR A 440 -5.39 5.79 11.57
C THR A 440 -6.89 5.78 11.22
N SER A 441 -7.57 4.65 11.41
CA SER A 441 -9.03 4.55 11.19
C SER A 441 -9.83 5.34 12.22
N LEU A 442 -11.12 5.57 11.96
CA LEU A 442 -12.04 6.22 12.90
C LEU A 442 -12.01 5.55 14.28
N LEU A 443 -11.99 4.22 14.27
CA LEU A 443 -12.12 3.39 15.46
C LEU A 443 -10.83 3.34 16.29
N GLU A 444 -9.69 3.76 15.72
CA GLU A 444 -8.37 3.79 16.38
C GLU A 444 -7.95 5.22 16.80
N PHE A 445 -8.60 6.26 16.27
CA PHE A 445 -8.21 7.64 16.53
C PHE A 445 -8.55 8.05 17.97
N ALA A 446 -7.54 8.53 18.70
CA ALA A 446 -7.70 8.91 20.11
C ALA A 446 -8.44 10.25 20.33
N GLY A 447 -8.57 11.06 19.28
CA GLY A 447 -9.21 12.38 19.34
C GLY A 447 -10.71 12.36 19.06
N VAL A 448 -11.28 13.53 18.79
CA VAL A 448 -12.67 13.67 18.35
C VAL A 448 -12.73 13.43 16.85
N VAL A 449 -13.55 12.48 16.44
CA VAL A 449 -13.67 12.06 15.04
C VAL A 449 -14.79 12.82 14.35
N GLU A 450 -15.92 13.03 15.03
CA GLU A 450 -17.11 13.67 14.46
C GLU A 450 -17.23 15.12 14.95
N ALA A 451 -17.36 16.07 14.03
CA ALA A 451 -17.60 17.47 14.32
C ALA A 451 -19.04 17.68 14.80
N ASP A 452 -19.20 18.51 15.83
CA ASP A 452 -20.53 18.86 16.34
C ASP A 452 -21.33 19.64 15.28
N GLN A 453 -22.66 19.53 15.33
CA GLN A 453 -23.55 20.20 14.36
C GLN A 453 -23.35 21.72 14.36
N ASP A 454 -23.11 22.33 15.51
CA ASP A 454 -22.86 23.77 15.62
C ASP A 454 -21.50 24.17 15.02
N GLU A 455 -20.47 23.31 15.13
CA GLU A 455 -19.15 23.50 14.50
C GLU A 455 -19.25 23.41 12.98
N ARG A 456 -19.93 22.36 12.48
CA ARG A 456 -20.23 22.18 11.05
C ARG A 456 -21.02 23.35 10.50
N ALA A 457 -22.04 23.82 11.23
CA ALA A 457 -22.86 24.97 10.82
C ALA A 457 -22.03 26.27 10.78
N ALA A 458 -21.17 26.50 11.76
CA ALA A 458 -20.28 27.67 11.79
C ALA A 458 -19.26 27.66 10.64
N GLN A 459 -18.74 26.48 10.29
CA GLN A 459 -17.80 26.30 9.19
C GLN A 459 -18.50 26.26 7.83
N SER A 460 -19.78 25.90 7.75
CA SER A 460 -20.58 25.85 6.51
C SER A 460 -20.90 27.21 5.88
N VAL A 461 -20.48 28.32 6.49
CA VAL A 461 -20.71 29.67 5.96
C VAL A 461 -19.86 29.87 4.71
N VAL A 462 -20.44 29.54 3.55
CA VAL A 462 -19.79 29.65 2.24
C VAL A 462 -19.39 31.10 1.99
N THR A 463 -18.09 31.37 1.96
CA THR A 463 -17.57 32.67 1.54
C THR A 463 -17.42 32.64 0.02
N ASP A 464 -18.12 33.51 -0.70
CA ASP A 464 -18.07 33.55 -2.17
C ASP A 464 -16.71 34.08 -2.63
N LEU A 465 -15.78 33.16 -2.93
CA LEU A 465 -14.43 33.49 -3.39
C LEU A 465 -14.45 33.64 -4.91
N GLY A 466 -14.60 34.89 -5.36
CA GLY A 466 -14.43 35.27 -6.76
C GLY A 466 -13.05 34.93 -7.33
N ASN A 467 -13.05 34.54 -8.61
CA ASN A 467 -11.94 34.35 -9.54
C ASN A 467 -10.57 33.99 -8.90
N VAL A 468 -10.34 32.70 -8.72
CA VAL A 468 -9.06 32.13 -8.27
C VAL A 468 -7.99 32.37 -9.33
N SER A 469 -6.87 32.96 -8.91
CA SER A 469 -5.67 33.19 -9.73
C SER A 469 -5.05 31.86 -10.20
N GLU A 470 -4.53 31.84 -11.43
CA GLU A 470 -3.79 30.75 -12.07
C GLU A 470 -2.58 30.24 -11.23
N SER A 471 -2.14 31.01 -10.22
CA SER A 471 -1.05 30.69 -9.30
C SER A 471 -1.43 29.89 -8.05
N VAL A 472 -2.72 29.57 -7.84
CA VAL A 472 -3.23 28.98 -6.58
C VAL A 472 -3.37 27.45 -6.66
N TRP A 473 -3.63 26.90 -7.85
CA TRP A 473 -4.05 25.49 -8.00
C TRP A 473 -2.92 24.45 -7.82
N MET A 474 -1.64 24.85 -7.90
CA MET A 474 -0.46 24.01 -7.57
C MET A 474 0.30 24.52 -6.35
N SER A 475 -0.40 25.13 -5.40
CA SER A 475 0.22 25.80 -4.23
C SER A 475 1.00 24.83 -3.32
N GLN A 476 0.50 23.60 -3.13
CA GLN A 476 1.18 22.57 -2.33
C GLN A 476 2.38 21.90 -3.04
N TRP A 477 2.80 22.39 -4.21
CA TRP A 477 3.96 21.82 -4.89
C TRP A 477 5.21 21.94 -4.02
N ASP A 478 5.89 20.82 -3.80
CA ASP A 478 7.06 20.71 -2.92
C ASP A 478 8.17 19.95 -3.63
N GLU A 479 9.31 20.61 -3.82
CA GLU A 479 10.48 20.13 -4.55
C GLU A 479 11.25 18.99 -3.86
N GLU A 480 10.90 18.63 -2.62
CA GLU A 480 11.56 17.53 -1.91
C GLU A 480 11.21 16.16 -2.52
N GLU A 481 12.20 15.47 -3.06
CA GLU A 481 12.02 14.17 -3.69
C GLU A 481 12.18 13.01 -2.68
N GLU A 482 11.28 12.03 -2.74
CA GLU A 482 11.39 10.75 -2.04
C GLU A 482 11.39 9.60 -3.05
N LEU A 483 12.42 8.78 -2.99
CA LEU A 483 12.65 7.71 -3.97
C LEU A 483 12.63 6.35 -3.29
N LEU A 484 12.08 5.37 -3.99
CA LEU A 484 12.33 3.96 -3.72
C LEU A 484 13.82 3.70 -3.96
N ALA A 485 14.51 2.97 -3.08
CA ALA A 485 15.93 2.77 -3.33
C ALA A 485 16.17 1.78 -4.49
N GLY A 486 17.30 1.98 -5.17
CA GLY A 486 17.58 1.44 -6.50
C GLY A 486 17.73 2.53 -7.56
N TYR A 487 17.11 3.71 -7.36
CA TYR A 487 17.53 4.93 -8.06
C TYR A 487 18.89 5.35 -7.49
N THR A 488 19.96 4.71 -7.94
CA THR A 488 21.31 5.04 -7.47
C THR A 488 21.50 6.55 -7.56
N GLN A 489 21.90 7.16 -6.44
CA GLN A 489 22.43 8.52 -6.41
C GLN A 489 23.62 8.56 -7.37
N THR A 490 23.38 8.98 -8.61
CA THR A 490 24.39 9.69 -9.38
C THR A 490 24.59 11.04 -8.69
N HIS A 491 25.14 11.03 -7.49
CA HIS A 491 26.00 12.13 -7.12
C HIS A 491 27.07 12.12 -8.21
N ALA A 492 26.96 13.08 -9.13
CA ALA A 492 28.10 13.54 -9.87
C ALA A 492 29.25 13.55 -8.86
N LEU A 493 30.29 12.76 -9.13
CA LEU A 493 31.52 12.78 -8.35
C LEU A 493 32.00 14.24 -8.36
N SER A 494 31.55 15.02 -7.37
CA SER A 494 32.24 16.21 -6.96
C SER A 494 33.55 15.65 -6.45
N LEU A 495 34.57 15.74 -7.30
CA LEU A 495 35.94 15.50 -6.91
C LEU A 495 36.10 16.08 -5.50
N PRO A 496 36.35 15.27 -4.47
CA PRO A 496 36.37 15.78 -3.13
C PRO A 496 37.42 16.89 -3.10
N VAL A 497 37.10 18.03 -2.49
CA VAL A 497 37.96 19.23 -2.39
C VAL A 497 39.41 18.89 -1.95
N LEU A 498 39.60 17.71 -1.33
CA LEU A 498 40.89 17.09 -1.01
C LEU A 498 41.77 16.72 -2.23
N VAL A 499 41.22 16.38 -3.40
CA VAL A 499 42.02 16.06 -4.61
C VAL A 499 42.55 17.34 -5.26
N LEU A 500 41.78 18.43 -5.24
CA LEU A 500 42.25 19.75 -5.68
C LEU A 500 43.27 20.36 -4.70
N SER A 501 43.09 20.18 -3.38
CA SER A 501 44.07 20.68 -2.41
C SER A 501 45.40 19.93 -2.48
N THR A 502 45.40 18.61 -2.67
CA THR A 502 46.64 17.82 -2.82
C THR A 502 47.41 18.17 -4.09
N LEU A 503 46.73 18.43 -5.22
CA LEU A 503 47.39 18.89 -6.44
C LEU A 503 47.99 20.30 -6.30
N VAL A 504 47.33 21.21 -5.57
CA VAL A 504 47.87 22.55 -5.27
C VAL A 504 49.07 22.45 -4.30
N PHE A 505 49.01 21.60 -3.27
CA PHE A 505 50.12 21.40 -2.33
C PHE A 505 51.35 20.75 -2.96
N VAL A 506 51.17 19.79 -3.88
CA VAL A 506 52.28 19.18 -4.63
C VAL A 506 52.92 20.20 -5.56
N SER A 507 52.12 21.07 -6.21
CA SER A 507 52.61 22.15 -7.07
C SER A 507 53.42 23.20 -6.30
N ILE A 508 52.98 23.57 -5.09
CA ILE A 508 53.68 24.52 -4.21
C ILE A 508 54.96 23.90 -3.64
N ARG A 509 54.95 22.61 -3.27
CA ARG A 509 56.14 21.89 -2.78
C ARG A 509 57.19 21.71 -3.88
N LEU A 510 56.80 21.42 -5.13
CA LEU A 510 57.75 21.36 -6.25
C LEU A 510 58.35 22.74 -6.58
N GLY A 511 57.54 23.81 -6.54
CA GLY A 511 58.01 25.17 -6.78
C GLY A 511 59.00 25.69 -5.71
N LEU A 512 58.84 25.26 -4.45
CA LEU A 512 59.76 25.60 -3.36
C LEU A 512 61.04 24.75 -3.35
N TYR A 513 60.98 23.50 -3.80
CA TYR A 513 62.17 22.64 -3.87
C TYR A 513 63.13 23.09 -4.99
N VAL A 514 62.61 23.59 -6.11
CA VAL A 514 63.42 24.11 -7.23
C VAL A 514 64.08 25.47 -6.89
N ARG A 515 63.51 26.26 -5.96
CA ARG A 515 64.12 27.53 -5.50
C ARG A 515 65.13 27.38 -4.35
N GLY A 516 65.11 26.26 -3.62
CA GLY A 516 66.01 26.02 -2.48
C GLY A 516 67.36 25.37 -2.83
N ALA A 517 67.52 24.84 -4.04
CA ALA A 517 68.73 24.10 -4.46
C ALA A 517 69.84 24.98 -5.08
N SER A 518 69.78 26.31 -4.93
CA SER A 518 70.78 27.24 -5.48
C SER A 518 71.39 28.17 -4.44
N LYS A 519 71.85 27.62 -3.30
CA LYS A 519 72.91 28.21 -2.47
C LYS A 519 73.16 27.36 -1.22
N ALA A 520 74.29 26.68 -1.17
CA ALA A 520 75.18 26.66 0.00
C ALA A 520 76.36 25.73 -0.29
N GLU A 521 77.49 26.36 -0.60
CA GLU A 521 78.83 25.78 -0.57
C GLU A 521 79.20 25.33 0.84
N SER A 522 80.10 24.34 0.84
CA SER A 522 80.73 23.68 1.97
C SER A 522 81.44 24.60 2.94
N THR A 523 81.26 24.35 4.24
CA THR A 523 82.38 24.43 5.21
C THR A 523 82.24 23.38 6.30
N THR A 524 83.36 22.68 6.45
CA THR A 524 83.78 21.63 7.37
C THR A 524 83.60 21.88 8.88
N GLY A 525 83.41 20.80 9.65
CA GLY A 525 84.23 20.58 10.87
C GLY A 525 83.53 20.11 12.15
N GLY A 526 83.74 18.81 12.48
CA GLY A 526 83.88 18.25 13.84
C GLY A 526 82.69 18.35 14.82
N TRP A 527 82.58 17.63 15.93
CA TRP A 527 83.17 16.40 16.47
C TRP A 527 82.37 16.12 17.77
N THR A 528 82.08 14.85 18.10
CA THR A 528 81.68 14.31 19.44
C THR A 528 80.34 14.79 20.05
N GLY A 529 79.51 14.02 20.77
CA GLY A 529 79.57 12.67 21.33
C GLY A 529 78.42 12.48 22.35
N ALA A 530 78.18 11.22 22.76
CA ALA A 530 77.37 10.74 23.92
C ALA A 530 75.82 10.93 23.85
N LYS A 531 75.02 9.85 23.82
CA LYS A 531 74.57 8.99 24.97
C LYS A 531 73.87 9.84 26.06
N THR A 532 72.65 9.57 26.55
CA THR A 532 72.10 8.27 27.02
C THR A 532 70.60 8.41 27.38
N HIS A 533 69.92 7.26 27.45
CA HIS A 533 68.60 6.92 27.97
C HIS A 533 67.99 7.72 29.14
N CYS A 534 66.66 7.72 29.21
CA CYS A 534 65.90 7.34 30.40
C CYS A 534 64.50 6.82 30.01
N VAL A 535 64.17 5.63 30.57
CA VAL A 535 62.88 4.99 30.87
C VAL A 535 61.74 5.06 29.86
#